data_AF-A0A2W6D742-F1
#
_entry.id   AF-A0A2W6D742-F1
#
_cell.length_a   1.000
_cell.length_b   1.000
_cell.length_c   1.000
_cell.angle_alpha   90.00
_cell.angle_beta   90.00
_cell.angle_gamma   90.00
#
_symmetry.space_group_name_H-M   'P 1'
#
loop_
_entity.id
_entity.type
_entity.pdbx_description
1 polymer ?
#
loop_
_entity_poly.entity_id
_entity_poly.type
_entity_poly.pdbx_seq_one_letter_code
_entity_poly.pdbx_strand_id
1 'polypeptide(L)'
;MPLSGQLDTRVSARTLLPLAAAVLAVTGLPVAARRLPWRVLLVVSVAASAAWAVSLALVDGGAALGRPIATNAEYLADVPRVHGLHAFLSGFTGHITVGSPGFAWVTHVSGHPPGALLAFVGLDRLGLGGPGWAAALCIGAGASAAAAALITLRVIAGESTARRAAPFLATAPAAVWIATSADALFLGVSAWGIALLALAARPAAHNPATSGKTLDSAPGKQRLPGKR
;
A
#
# COMPACT_ATOMS: atom_id res chain seq x y z
N MET A 1 7.07 -19.57 -20.64
CA MET A 1 7.93 -18.71 -21.48
C MET A 1 9.19 -18.41 -20.71
N PRO A 2 10.39 -18.45 -21.30
CA PRO A 2 11.59 -18.06 -20.57
C PRO A 2 11.54 -16.56 -20.30
N LEU A 3 12.18 -16.12 -19.22
CA LEU A 3 12.47 -14.71 -18.95
C LEU A 3 13.29 -14.15 -20.12
N SER A 4 12.63 -13.48 -21.06
CA SER A 4 13.31 -12.68 -22.07
C SER A 4 13.56 -11.29 -21.49
N GLY A 5 14.81 -11.00 -21.15
CA GLY A 5 15.27 -9.67 -20.78
C GLY A 5 16.53 -9.35 -21.56
N GLN A 6 16.59 -8.18 -22.18
CA GLN A 6 17.85 -7.67 -22.74
C GLN A 6 18.57 -6.89 -21.65
N LEU A 7 19.86 -7.17 -21.47
CA LEU A 7 20.73 -6.36 -20.62
C LEU A 7 20.92 -5.00 -21.30
N ASP A 8 20.22 -3.99 -20.80
CA ASP A 8 20.35 -2.60 -21.24
C ASP A 8 20.96 -1.78 -20.09
N THR A 9 22.29 -1.66 -20.08
CA THR A 9 23.01 -0.96 -19.02
C THR A 9 22.80 0.55 -19.13
N ARG A 10 22.05 1.11 -18.19
CA ARG A 10 21.86 2.56 -18.06
C ARG A 10 22.98 3.18 -17.24
N VAL A 11 24.01 3.71 -17.88
CA VAL A 11 25.05 4.52 -17.21
C VAL A 11 24.91 5.97 -17.67
N SER A 12 24.38 6.83 -16.80
CA SER A 12 24.23 8.26 -17.07
C SER A 12 24.20 9.07 -15.77
N ALA A 13 24.32 10.40 -15.85
CA ALA A 13 24.20 11.29 -14.69
C ALA A 13 22.87 11.11 -13.92
N ARG A 14 21.82 10.59 -14.57
CA ARG A 14 20.52 10.31 -13.93
C ARG A 14 20.60 9.18 -12.89
N THR A 15 21.59 8.28 -13.01
CA THR A 15 21.84 7.23 -12.01
C THR A 15 22.34 7.76 -10.67
N LEU A 16 22.82 9.00 -10.63
CA LEU A 16 23.22 9.65 -9.37
C LEU A 16 22.02 9.90 -8.45
N LEU A 17 20.80 10.04 -9.00
CA LEU A 17 19.59 10.30 -8.22
C LEU A 17 19.20 9.10 -7.34
N PRO A 18 19.03 7.87 -7.85
CA PRO A 18 18.78 6.71 -6.99
C PRO A 18 19.98 6.42 -6.07
N LEU A 19 21.23 6.65 -6.49
CA LEU A 19 22.38 6.52 -5.58
C LEU A 19 22.28 7.46 -4.39
N ALA A 20 22.00 8.75 -4.62
CA ALA A 20 21.81 9.73 -3.56
C ALA A 20 20.62 9.38 -2.66
N ALA A 21 19.48 8.97 -3.26
CA ALA A 21 18.31 8.52 -2.51
C ALA A 21 18.61 7.31 -1.64
N ALA A 22 19.38 6.33 -2.15
CA ALA A 22 19.81 5.16 -1.40
C ALA A 22 20.72 5.53 -0.22
N VAL A 23 21.72 6.40 -0.43
CA VAL A 23 22.60 6.88 0.64
C VAL A 23 21.80 7.61 1.73
N LEU A 24 20.90 8.52 1.33
CA LEU A 24 20.03 9.24 2.27
C LEU A 24 19.09 8.29 3.01
N ALA A 25 18.54 7.28 2.33
CA ALA A 25 17.66 6.29 2.95
C ALA A 25 18.41 5.42 3.96
N VAL A 26 19.58 4.88 3.60
CA VAL A 26 20.41 4.00 4.45
C VAL A 26 20.94 4.74 5.68
N THR A 27 21.31 6.02 5.54
CA THR A 27 21.85 6.82 6.65
C THR A 27 20.76 7.49 7.49
N GLY A 28 19.67 7.95 6.85
CA GLY A 28 18.62 8.74 7.49
C GLY A 28 17.46 7.93 8.07
N LEU A 29 16.97 6.90 7.39
CA LEU A 29 15.79 6.15 7.84
C LEU A 29 15.99 5.41 9.17
N PRO A 30 17.15 4.78 9.46
CA PRO A 30 17.37 4.15 10.76
C PRO A 30 17.34 5.16 11.92
N VAL A 31 17.85 6.38 11.70
CA VAL A 31 17.80 7.47 12.68
C VAL A 31 16.38 7.96 12.86
N ALA A 32 15.66 8.19 11.76
CA ALA A 32 14.26 8.60 11.75
C ALA A 32 13.37 7.59 12.49
N ALA A 33 13.55 6.28 12.23
CA ALA A 33 12.81 5.20 12.88
C ALA A 33 12.95 5.20 14.41
N ARG A 34 14.11 5.62 14.93
CA ARG A 34 14.41 5.68 16.36
C ARG A 34 13.92 6.97 17.03
N ARG A 35 13.95 8.09 16.31
CA ARG A 35 13.77 9.43 16.90
C ARG A 35 12.40 10.05 16.65
N LEU A 36 11.75 9.72 15.53
CA LEU A 36 10.52 10.39 15.14
C LEU A 36 9.28 9.85 15.88
N PRO A 37 8.30 10.71 16.18
CA PRO A 37 7.00 10.25 16.65
C PRO A 37 6.34 9.37 15.58
N TRP A 38 5.55 8.39 16.02
CA TRP A 38 5.02 7.34 15.15
C TRP A 38 4.31 7.86 13.88
N ARG A 39 3.49 8.91 14.01
CA ARG A 39 2.76 9.50 12.87
C ARG A 39 3.72 10.08 11.82
N VAL A 40 4.78 10.75 12.26
CA VAL A 40 5.79 11.32 11.36
C VAL A 40 6.62 10.21 10.72
N LEU A 41 6.93 9.14 11.45
CA LEU A 41 7.61 7.98 10.87
C LEU A 41 6.81 7.38 9.70
N LEU A 42 5.49 7.22 9.84
CA LEU A 42 4.65 6.73 8.74
C LEU A 42 4.74 7.64 7.51
N VAL A 43 4.60 8.96 7.69
CA VAL A 43 4.69 9.93 6.59
C VAL A 43 6.07 9.88 5.93
N VAL A 44 7.14 9.84 6.72
CA VAL A 44 8.52 9.73 6.21
C VAL A 44 8.74 8.42 5.45
N SER A 45 8.19 7.31 5.91
CA SER A 45 8.28 6.02 5.19
C SER A 45 7.56 6.05 3.85
N VAL A 46 6.37 6.68 3.77
CA VAL A 46 5.66 6.87 2.49
C VAL A 46 6.46 7.78 1.56
N ALA A 47 6.93 8.93 2.07
CA ALA A 47 7.69 9.88 1.28
C ALA A 47 9.00 9.28 0.76
N ALA A 48 9.72 8.51 1.60
CA ALA A 48 10.93 7.81 1.20
C ALA A 48 10.64 6.71 0.17
N SER A 49 9.55 5.95 0.32
CA SER A 49 9.15 4.95 -0.67
C SER A 49 8.79 5.56 -2.02
N ALA A 50 8.03 6.66 -2.02
CA ALA A 50 7.70 7.40 -3.23
C ALA A 50 8.96 7.99 -3.89
N ALA A 51 9.84 8.64 -3.11
CA ALA A 51 11.09 9.21 -3.60
C ALA A 51 12.01 8.13 -4.20
N TRP A 52 12.10 6.97 -3.55
CA TRP A 52 12.86 5.83 -4.06
C TRP A 52 12.31 5.33 -5.39
N ALA A 53 11.00 5.05 -5.49
CA ALA A 53 10.36 4.60 -6.72
C ALA A 53 10.50 5.60 -7.87
N VAL A 54 10.28 6.89 -7.60
CA VAL A 54 10.44 7.98 -8.58
C VAL A 54 11.90 8.12 -9.02
N SER A 55 12.85 8.04 -8.09
CA SER A 55 14.28 8.15 -8.43
C SER A 55 14.74 7.04 -9.39
N LEU A 56 14.21 5.82 -9.21
CA LEU A 56 14.48 4.68 -10.08
C LEU A 56 13.85 4.89 -11.47
N ALA A 57 12.58 5.28 -11.53
CA ALA A 57 11.89 5.53 -12.80
C ALA A 57 12.54 6.65 -13.63
N LEU A 58 13.06 7.68 -12.97
CA LEU A 58 13.73 8.81 -13.64
C LEU A 58 15.06 8.43 -14.30
N VAL A 59 15.62 7.26 -14.02
CA VAL A 59 16.79 6.73 -14.76
C VAL A 59 16.47 6.61 -16.25
N ASP A 60 15.23 6.20 -16.60
CA ASP A 60 14.73 6.11 -17.98
C ASP A 60 14.11 7.42 -18.51
N GLY A 61 14.28 8.52 -17.77
CA GLY A 61 13.84 9.89 -18.11
C GLY A 61 12.45 10.26 -17.59
N GLY A 62 12.12 11.55 -17.58
CA GLY A 62 10.86 12.07 -17.00
C GLY A 62 9.58 11.46 -17.59
N ALA A 63 9.58 11.15 -18.89
CA ALA A 63 8.45 10.48 -19.54
C ALA A 63 8.20 9.06 -19.00
N ALA A 64 9.19 8.41 -18.37
CA ALA A 64 9.07 7.04 -17.88
C ALA A 64 8.05 6.87 -16.73
N LEU A 65 7.69 7.95 -16.04
CA LEU A 65 6.67 7.91 -14.99
C LEU A 65 5.27 7.65 -15.56
N GLY A 66 4.93 8.26 -16.70
CA GLY A 66 3.61 8.14 -17.32
C GLY A 66 3.55 7.16 -18.48
N ARG A 67 4.66 6.95 -19.19
CA ARG A 67 4.72 6.15 -20.42
C ARG A 67 4.21 4.70 -20.25
N PRO A 68 4.54 3.98 -19.15
CA PRO A 68 4.05 2.62 -18.97
C PRO A 68 2.51 2.57 -18.93
N ILE A 69 1.89 3.48 -18.17
CA ILE A 69 0.43 3.55 -17.96
C ILE A 69 -0.29 4.17 -19.19
N ALA A 70 0.43 4.88 -20.05
CA ALA A 70 -0.11 5.48 -21.28
C ALA A 70 -0.23 4.49 -22.46
N THR A 71 0.21 3.23 -22.30
CA THR A 71 0.17 2.27 -23.41
C THR A 71 -1.25 1.82 -23.72
N ASN A 72 -1.53 1.46 -24.98
CA ASN A 72 -2.85 1.00 -25.41
C ASN A 72 -3.30 -0.35 -24.78
N ALA A 73 -2.44 -0.99 -23.98
CA ALA A 73 -2.77 -2.19 -23.23
C ALA A 73 -3.26 -1.90 -21.80
N GLU A 74 -3.19 -0.65 -21.36
CA GLU A 74 -3.40 -0.20 -19.99
C GLU A 74 -4.75 0.47 -19.79
N TYR A 75 -5.14 0.62 -18.51
CA TYR A 75 -6.44 1.12 -18.06
C TYR A 75 -6.92 2.40 -18.76
N LEU A 76 -6.00 3.33 -19.08
CA LEU A 76 -6.35 4.62 -19.68
C LEU A 76 -7.01 4.50 -21.06
N ALA A 77 -6.72 3.44 -21.81
CA ALA A 77 -7.34 3.23 -23.12
C ALA A 77 -8.87 2.98 -23.03
N ASP A 78 -9.33 2.43 -21.91
CA ASP A 78 -10.74 2.08 -21.71
C ASP A 78 -11.50 3.07 -20.83
N VAL A 79 -10.82 4.03 -20.19
CA VAL A 79 -11.47 5.10 -19.40
C VAL A 79 -12.58 5.83 -20.18
N PRO A 80 -12.37 6.26 -21.45
CA PRO A 80 -13.41 6.96 -22.21
C PRO A 80 -14.64 6.11 -22.53
N ARG A 81 -14.54 4.77 -22.45
CA ARG A 81 -15.65 3.83 -22.73
C ARG A 81 -16.63 3.71 -21.56
N VAL A 82 -16.22 4.13 -20.36
CA VAL A 82 -17.04 4.05 -19.16
C VAL A 82 -17.94 5.28 -19.07
N HIS A 83 -19.15 5.18 -19.63
CA HIS A 83 -20.11 6.27 -19.61
C HIS A 83 -20.97 6.32 -18.33
N GLY A 84 -21.29 5.16 -17.75
CA GLY A 84 -22.09 5.05 -16.53
C GLY A 84 -21.77 3.82 -15.69
N LEU A 85 -21.80 3.97 -14.36
CA LEU A 85 -21.37 2.93 -13.41
C LEU A 85 -22.19 1.64 -13.52
N HIS A 86 -23.53 1.75 -13.58
CA HIS A 86 -24.39 0.58 -13.64
C HIS A 86 -24.22 -0.21 -14.94
N ALA A 87 -24.23 0.49 -16.09
CA ALA A 87 -24.02 -0.13 -17.40
C ALA A 87 -22.64 -0.80 -17.49
N PHE A 88 -21.60 -0.14 -16.95
CA PHE A 88 -20.27 -0.70 -16.88
C PHE A 88 -20.22 -1.97 -16.01
N LEU A 89 -20.72 -1.94 -14.78
CA LEU A 89 -20.66 -3.09 -13.87
C LEU A 89 -21.50 -4.28 -14.36
N SER A 90 -22.67 -4.01 -14.96
CA SER A 90 -23.53 -5.08 -15.51
C SER A 90 -22.97 -5.69 -16.79
N GLY A 91 -22.28 -4.90 -17.62
CA GLY A 91 -21.69 -5.35 -18.88
C GLY A 91 -20.24 -5.82 -18.78
N PHE A 92 -19.53 -5.55 -17.68
CA PHE A 92 -18.07 -5.71 -17.58
C PHE A 92 -17.57 -7.07 -18.05
N THR A 93 -18.16 -8.15 -17.52
CA THR A 93 -17.74 -9.52 -17.81
C THR A 93 -18.04 -9.95 -19.25
N GLY A 94 -19.02 -9.32 -19.91
CA GLY A 94 -19.36 -9.59 -21.30
C GLY A 94 -18.31 -9.12 -22.31
N HIS A 95 -17.33 -8.33 -21.88
CA HIS A 95 -16.29 -7.74 -22.74
C HIS A 95 -14.86 -8.17 -22.37
N ILE A 96 -14.67 -9.12 -21.45
CA ILE A 96 -13.35 -9.59 -21.00
C ILE A 96 -12.67 -10.49 -22.05
N THR A 97 -13.43 -11.28 -22.80
CA THR A 97 -12.86 -12.24 -23.75
C THR A 97 -12.50 -11.60 -25.09
N VAL A 98 -11.37 -12.00 -25.66
CA VAL A 98 -11.03 -11.63 -27.04
C VAL A 98 -12.11 -12.19 -27.98
N GLY A 99 -12.68 -11.34 -28.83
CA GLY A 99 -13.79 -11.70 -29.72
C GLY A 99 -15.19 -11.44 -29.14
N SER A 100 -15.30 -10.77 -28.00
CA SER A 100 -16.59 -10.32 -27.45
C SER A 100 -17.34 -9.42 -28.46
N PRO A 101 -18.68 -9.54 -28.57
CA PRO A 101 -19.46 -8.72 -29.48
C PRO A 101 -19.27 -7.21 -29.24
N GLY A 102 -19.06 -6.47 -30.33
CA GLY A 102 -18.84 -5.01 -30.29
C GLY A 102 -17.39 -4.64 -29.97
N PHE A 103 -16.95 -4.87 -28.74
CA PHE A 103 -15.58 -4.59 -28.30
C PHE A 103 -15.13 -5.55 -27.20
N ALA A 104 -13.82 -5.62 -26.99
CA ALA A 104 -13.21 -6.27 -25.84
C ALA A 104 -12.36 -5.27 -25.08
N TRP A 105 -12.30 -5.40 -23.75
CA TRP A 105 -11.40 -4.62 -22.91
C TRP A 105 -9.94 -4.92 -23.24
N VAL A 106 -9.07 -3.94 -23.02
CA VAL A 106 -7.62 -4.15 -23.13
C VAL A 106 -7.16 -5.20 -22.13
N THR A 107 -6.02 -5.83 -22.40
CA THR A 107 -5.52 -6.97 -21.63
C THR A 107 -5.47 -6.71 -20.13
N HIS A 108 -5.00 -5.53 -19.71
CA HIS A 108 -4.86 -5.24 -18.29
C HIS A 108 -6.22 -5.06 -17.60
N VAL A 109 -7.20 -4.43 -18.26
CA VAL A 109 -8.58 -4.30 -17.74
C VAL A 109 -9.26 -5.67 -17.68
N SER A 110 -9.12 -6.48 -18.72
CA SER A 110 -9.69 -7.84 -18.80
C SER A 110 -9.17 -8.76 -17.68
N GLY A 111 -7.93 -8.56 -17.23
CA GLY A 111 -7.28 -9.42 -16.24
C GLY A 111 -7.67 -9.16 -14.77
N HIS A 112 -8.40 -8.08 -14.48
CA HIS A 112 -8.60 -7.63 -13.09
C HIS A 112 -10.04 -7.20 -12.76
N PRO A 113 -10.38 -7.11 -11.46
CA PRO A 113 -11.67 -6.58 -11.03
C PRO A 113 -11.94 -5.15 -11.54
N PRO A 114 -13.20 -4.79 -11.82
CA PRO A 114 -13.58 -3.51 -12.41
C PRO A 114 -13.20 -2.28 -11.57
N GLY A 115 -12.94 -2.46 -10.28
CA GLY A 115 -12.61 -1.39 -9.34
C GLY A 115 -11.34 -0.60 -9.73
N ALA A 116 -10.34 -1.24 -10.34
CA ALA A 116 -9.12 -0.55 -10.75
C ALA A 116 -9.40 0.43 -11.91
N LEU A 117 -10.17 0.01 -12.92
CA LEU A 117 -10.59 0.91 -14.00
C LEU A 117 -11.45 2.05 -13.46
N LEU A 118 -12.35 1.76 -12.50
CA LEU A 118 -13.18 2.80 -11.87
C LEU A 118 -12.36 3.83 -11.09
N ALA A 119 -11.22 3.47 -10.52
CA ALA A 119 -10.34 4.44 -9.87
C ALA A 119 -9.80 5.48 -10.88
N PHE A 120 -9.37 5.03 -12.07
CA PHE A 120 -8.91 5.92 -13.13
C PHE A 120 -10.05 6.70 -13.78
N VAL A 121 -11.23 6.10 -13.95
CA VAL A 121 -12.43 6.82 -14.39
C VAL A 121 -12.79 7.91 -13.37
N GLY A 122 -12.78 7.61 -12.08
CA GLY A 122 -13.03 8.60 -11.02
C GLY A 122 -12.03 9.77 -11.08
N LEU A 123 -10.75 9.46 -11.27
CA LEU A 123 -9.69 10.46 -11.42
C LEU A 123 -9.93 11.36 -12.64
N ASP A 124 -10.29 10.78 -13.79
CA ASP A 124 -10.63 11.51 -15.01
C ASP A 124 -11.87 12.42 -14.82
N ARG A 125 -12.92 11.91 -14.16
CA ARG A 125 -14.13 12.70 -13.87
C ARG A 125 -13.88 13.85 -12.90
N LEU A 126 -12.83 13.79 -12.07
CA LEU A 126 -12.39 14.90 -11.22
C LEU A 126 -11.54 15.94 -11.98
N GLY A 127 -11.35 15.78 -13.29
CA GLY A 127 -10.50 16.65 -14.11
C GLY A 127 -9.01 16.31 -14.02
N LEU A 128 -8.66 15.19 -13.37
CA LEU A 128 -7.28 14.71 -13.21
C LEU A 128 -6.99 13.58 -14.22
N GLY A 129 -7.40 13.78 -15.47
CA GLY A 129 -7.20 12.79 -16.54
C GLY A 129 -5.75 12.65 -16.97
N GLY A 130 -5.46 11.53 -17.64
CA GLY A 130 -4.21 11.30 -18.36
C GLY A 130 -3.08 10.65 -17.56
N PRO A 131 -1.95 10.33 -18.23
CA PRO A 131 -0.93 9.44 -17.70
C PRO A 131 -0.18 9.96 -16.47
N GLY A 132 0.01 11.28 -16.35
CA GLY A 132 0.73 11.87 -15.22
C GLY A 132 -0.04 11.69 -13.89
N TRP A 133 -1.34 11.96 -13.90
CA TRP A 133 -2.20 11.78 -12.74
C TRP A 133 -2.43 10.30 -12.41
N ALA A 134 -2.59 9.46 -13.42
CA ALA A 134 -2.67 8.02 -13.24
C ALA A 134 -1.40 7.46 -12.57
N ALA A 135 -0.22 7.90 -13.02
CA ALA A 135 1.05 7.56 -12.39
C ALA A 135 1.14 8.07 -10.94
N ALA A 136 0.72 9.31 -10.68
CA ALA A 136 0.71 9.87 -9.34
C ALA A 136 -0.21 9.06 -8.39
N LEU A 137 -1.37 8.63 -8.85
CA LEU A 137 -2.27 7.76 -8.10
C LEU A 137 -1.59 6.42 -7.77
N CYS A 138 -1.00 5.76 -8.76
CA CYS A 138 -0.30 4.48 -8.58
C CYS A 138 0.88 4.61 -7.60
N ILE A 139 1.73 5.63 -7.78
CA ILE A 139 2.87 5.90 -6.89
C ILE A 139 2.39 6.18 -5.48
N GLY A 140 1.38 7.04 -5.31
CA GLY A 140 0.83 7.37 -4.00
C GLY A 140 0.24 6.15 -3.29
N ALA A 141 -0.58 5.37 -3.99
CA ALA A 141 -1.18 4.14 -3.45
C ALA A 141 -0.10 3.12 -3.09
N GLY A 142 0.83 2.82 -4.00
CA GLY A 142 1.91 1.85 -3.79
C GLY A 142 2.86 2.27 -2.67
N ALA A 143 3.29 3.54 -2.64
CA ALA A 143 4.15 4.05 -1.56
C ALA A 143 3.45 4.04 -0.20
N SER A 144 2.13 4.27 -0.17
CA SER A 144 1.34 4.19 1.08
C SER A 144 1.31 2.78 1.69
N ALA A 145 1.59 1.74 0.90
CA ALA A 145 1.67 0.36 1.38
C ALA A 145 2.76 0.20 2.46
N ALA A 146 3.84 0.99 2.43
CA ALA A 146 4.85 1.00 3.49
C ALA A 146 4.25 1.39 4.84
N ALA A 147 3.39 2.42 4.87
CA ALA A 147 2.70 2.81 6.10
C ALA A 147 1.69 1.75 6.56
N ALA A 148 0.92 1.17 5.63
CA ALA A 148 -0.04 0.12 5.95
C ALA A 148 0.66 -1.13 6.54
N ALA A 149 1.79 -1.53 5.97
CA ALA A 149 2.63 -2.60 6.50
C ALA A 149 3.18 -2.27 7.90
N LEU A 150 3.65 -1.04 8.13
CA LEU A 150 4.09 -0.58 9.45
C LEU A 150 2.96 -0.58 10.50
N ILE A 151 1.76 -0.16 10.11
CA ILE A 151 0.57 -0.22 10.98
C ILE A 151 0.28 -1.69 11.34
N THR A 152 0.28 -2.58 10.34
CA THR A 152 0.07 -4.02 10.53
C THR A 152 1.10 -4.60 11.50
N LEU A 153 2.40 -4.36 11.26
CA LEU A 153 3.49 -4.82 12.13
C LEU A 153 3.37 -4.28 13.54
N ARG A 154 2.94 -3.01 13.71
CA ARG A 154 2.71 -2.43 15.03
C ARG A 154 1.58 -3.13 15.77
N VAL A 155 0.54 -3.57 15.06
CA VAL A 155 -0.57 -4.34 15.64
C VAL A 155 -0.09 -5.72 16.12
N ILE A 156 0.61 -6.46 15.26
CA ILE A 156 0.88 -7.89 15.49
C ILE A 156 2.19 -8.17 16.24
N ALA A 157 3.17 -7.29 16.13
CA ALA A 157 4.54 -7.49 16.63
C ALA A 157 5.07 -6.31 17.47
N GLY A 158 4.22 -5.32 17.75
CA GLY A 158 4.54 -4.15 18.55
C GLY A 158 5.32 -3.06 17.81
N GLU A 159 5.36 -1.88 18.41
CA GLU A 159 5.92 -0.68 17.79
C GLU A 159 7.44 -0.77 17.56
N SER A 160 8.20 -1.42 18.46
CA SER A 160 9.65 -1.58 18.33
C SER A 160 10.02 -2.36 17.06
N THR A 161 9.35 -3.50 16.82
CA THR A 161 9.55 -4.31 15.61
C THR A 161 9.17 -3.54 14.35
N ALA A 162 8.02 -2.85 14.38
CA ALA A 162 7.58 -2.04 13.25
C ALA A 162 8.58 -0.93 12.91
N ARG A 163 9.10 -0.22 13.90
CA ARG A 163 10.15 0.80 13.69
C ARG A 163 11.40 0.21 13.04
N ARG A 164 11.83 -0.98 13.45
CA ARG A 164 12.99 -1.67 12.83
C ARG A 164 12.75 -2.04 11.37
N ALA A 165 11.49 -2.31 10.99
CA ALA A 165 11.12 -2.64 9.61
C ALA A 165 11.03 -1.42 8.69
N ALA A 166 10.86 -0.20 9.23
CA ALA A 166 10.59 1.01 8.44
C ALA A 166 11.61 1.30 7.33
N PRO A 167 12.94 1.19 7.55
CA PRO A 167 13.92 1.40 6.48
C PRO A 167 13.76 0.40 5.34
N PHE A 168 13.55 -0.88 5.67
CA PHE A 168 13.44 -1.97 4.70
C PHE A 168 12.17 -1.87 3.86
N LEU A 169 11.05 -1.49 4.49
CA LEU A 169 9.78 -1.30 3.78
C LEU A 169 9.83 -0.09 2.84
N ALA A 170 10.50 1.00 3.26
CA ALA A 170 10.63 2.19 2.43
C ALA A 170 11.52 1.96 1.20
N THR A 171 12.59 1.16 1.32
CA THR A 171 13.52 0.88 0.21
C THR A 171 13.30 -0.51 -0.41
N ALA A 172 12.10 -1.08 -0.28
CA ALA A 172 11.83 -2.42 -0.75
C ALA A 172 12.07 -2.54 -2.28
N PRO A 173 12.57 -3.68 -2.79
CA PRO A 173 12.78 -3.90 -4.22
C PRO A 173 11.50 -3.73 -5.06
N ALA A 174 10.33 -3.91 -4.43
CA ALA A 174 9.02 -3.67 -5.03
C ALA A 174 8.87 -2.27 -5.66
N ALA A 175 9.66 -1.29 -5.22
CA ALA A 175 9.64 0.09 -5.72
C ALA A 175 9.88 0.22 -7.24
N VAL A 176 10.57 -0.73 -7.87
CA VAL A 176 10.78 -0.74 -9.33
C VAL A 176 9.44 -0.80 -10.08
N TRP A 177 8.43 -1.49 -9.52
CA TRP A 177 7.10 -1.62 -10.11
C TRP A 177 6.11 -0.55 -9.65
N ILE A 178 6.36 0.08 -8.49
CA ILE A 178 5.45 1.10 -7.91
C ILE A 178 5.26 2.30 -8.85
N ALA A 179 6.32 2.73 -9.53
CA ALA A 179 6.28 3.88 -10.42
C ALA A 179 5.94 3.55 -11.88
N THR A 180 5.79 2.27 -12.22
CA THR A 180 5.74 1.81 -13.61
C THR A 180 4.54 0.93 -13.92
N SER A 181 3.70 0.57 -12.95
CA SER A 181 2.52 -0.27 -13.17
C SER A 181 1.31 0.15 -12.33
N ALA A 182 0.11 -0.11 -12.86
CA ALA A 182 -1.15 -0.05 -12.11
C ALA A 182 -1.22 -1.09 -10.97
N ASP A 183 -0.34 -2.10 -10.96
CA ASP A 183 -0.16 -3.05 -9.85
C ASP A 183 0.10 -2.37 -8.50
N ALA A 184 0.70 -1.19 -8.54
CA ALA A 184 0.94 -0.36 -7.35
C ALA A 184 -0.36 0.01 -6.62
N LEU A 185 -1.46 0.21 -7.37
CA LEU A 185 -2.78 0.48 -6.80
C LEU A 185 -3.29 -0.75 -6.04
N PHE A 186 -3.16 -1.95 -6.61
CA PHE A 186 -3.55 -3.19 -5.95
C PHE A 186 -2.72 -3.48 -4.71
N LEU A 187 -1.41 -3.23 -4.77
CA LEU A 187 -0.51 -3.33 -3.62
C LEU A 187 -0.99 -2.41 -2.48
N GLY A 188 -1.27 -1.14 -2.79
CA GLY A 188 -1.78 -0.17 -1.82
C GLY A 188 -3.09 -0.62 -1.18
N VAL A 189 -4.09 -0.94 -2.00
CA VAL A 189 -5.42 -1.39 -1.53
C VAL A 189 -5.31 -2.65 -0.67
N SER A 190 -4.53 -3.65 -1.11
CA SER A 190 -4.35 -4.90 -0.38
C SER A 190 -3.65 -4.69 0.96
N ALA A 191 -2.58 -3.88 0.98
CA ALA A 191 -1.85 -3.57 2.21
C ALA A 191 -2.73 -2.83 3.23
N TRP A 192 -3.55 -1.88 2.79
CA TRP A 192 -4.51 -1.20 3.66
C TRP A 192 -5.64 -2.12 4.13
N GLY A 193 -6.14 -3.01 3.28
CA GLY A 193 -7.10 -4.04 3.67
C GLY A 193 -6.57 -4.91 4.81
N ILE A 194 -5.31 -5.36 4.72
CA ILE A 194 -4.63 -6.11 5.78
C ILE A 194 -4.45 -5.25 7.05
N ALA A 195 -4.05 -3.99 6.91
CA ALA A 195 -3.86 -3.10 8.05
C ALA A 195 -5.16 -2.85 8.81
N LEU A 196 -6.26 -2.61 8.09
CA LEU A 196 -7.60 -2.42 8.66
C LEU A 196 -8.10 -3.72 9.30
N LEU A 197 -7.89 -4.87 8.67
CA LEU A 197 -8.22 -6.17 9.24
C LEU A 197 -7.45 -6.42 10.55
N ALA A 198 -6.16 -6.14 10.57
CA ALA A 198 -5.34 -6.27 11.78
C ALA A 198 -5.86 -5.34 12.89
N LEU A 199 -6.19 -4.09 12.57
CA LEU A 199 -6.76 -3.13 13.53
C LEU A 199 -8.11 -3.61 14.08
N ALA A 200 -8.97 -4.19 13.24
CA ALA A 200 -10.28 -4.71 13.65
C ALA A 200 -10.17 -5.99 14.49
N ALA A 201 -9.18 -6.84 14.23
CA ALA A 201 -8.95 -8.10 14.95
C ALA A 201 -8.26 -7.91 16.31
N ARG A 202 -7.97 -6.67 16.73
CA ARG A 202 -7.37 -6.41 18.04
C ARG A 202 -8.33 -6.86 19.15
N PRO A 203 -7.90 -7.68 20.11
CA PRO A 203 -8.71 -7.99 21.27
C PRO A 203 -9.15 -6.69 21.94
N ALA A 204 -10.46 -6.52 22.14
CA ALA A 204 -10.96 -5.48 23.03
C ALA A 204 -10.19 -5.66 24.35
N ALA A 205 -9.46 -4.62 24.77
CA ALA A 205 -8.72 -4.66 26.02
C ALA A 205 -9.66 -5.22 27.09
N HIS A 206 -9.28 -6.34 27.71
CA HIS A 206 -10.01 -6.93 28.82
C HIS A 206 -10.37 -5.80 29.78
N ASN A 207 -11.66 -5.45 29.85
CA ASN A 207 -12.12 -4.40 30.74
C ASN A 207 -11.83 -4.90 32.16
N PRO A 208 -10.95 -4.26 32.96
CA PRO A 208 -10.61 -4.76 34.30
C PRO A 208 -11.79 -4.67 35.29
N ALA A 209 -12.93 -4.16 34.85
CA ALA A 209 -14.07 -3.82 35.70
C ALA A 209 -14.88 -5.02 36.23
N THR A 210 -14.56 -6.27 35.89
CA THR A 210 -15.35 -7.44 36.33
C THR A 210 -14.59 -8.51 37.12
N SER A 211 -13.34 -8.28 37.53
CA SER A 211 -12.62 -9.23 38.41
C SER A 211 -12.22 -8.61 39.74
N GLY A 212 -13.21 -8.04 40.44
CA GLY A 212 -13.05 -7.40 41.73
C GLY A 212 -14.29 -7.53 42.60
N LYS A 213 -14.93 -8.71 42.63
CA LYS A 213 -15.98 -9.01 43.61
C LYS A 213 -16.23 -10.51 43.78
N THR A 214 -15.27 -11.20 44.39
CA THR A 214 -15.54 -12.48 45.07
C THR A 214 -14.90 -12.46 46.46
N LEU A 215 -15.65 -11.82 47.37
CA LEU A 215 -15.91 -12.25 48.75
C LEU A 215 -14.70 -12.71 49.58
N ASP A 216 -14.03 -11.75 50.22
CA ASP A 216 -13.38 -11.99 51.51
C ASP A 216 -14.48 -12.01 52.59
N SER A 217 -14.86 -13.21 53.03
CA SER A 217 -15.70 -13.43 54.21
C SER A 217 -14.80 -13.98 55.31
N ALA A 218 -14.51 -13.13 56.29
CA ALA A 218 -13.58 -13.34 57.40
C ALA A 218 -13.83 -14.63 58.22
N PRO A 219 -12.79 -15.17 58.91
CA PRO A 219 -12.92 -16.35 59.75
C PRO A 219 -13.60 -16.01 61.10
N GLY A 220 -14.74 -16.63 61.35
CA GLY A 220 -15.41 -16.61 62.65
C GLY A 220 -14.58 -17.34 63.71
N LYS A 221 -13.98 -16.58 64.62
CA LYS A 221 -13.38 -17.09 65.87
C LYS A 221 -14.48 -17.75 66.73
N GLN A 222 -14.46 -19.08 66.83
CA GLN A 222 -15.19 -19.77 67.89
C GLN A 222 -14.54 -19.46 69.24
N ARG A 223 -15.31 -18.75 70.08
CA ARG A 223 -15.01 -18.45 71.48
C ARG A 223 -15.44 -19.68 72.30
N LEU A 224 -14.50 -20.45 72.82
CA LEU A 224 -14.77 -21.44 73.87
C LEU A 224 -15.03 -20.70 75.20
N PRO A 225 -16.15 -20.95 75.89
CA PRO A 225 -16.32 -20.47 77.26
C PRO A 225 -15.61 -21.42 78.23
N GLY A 226 -14.77 -20.87 79.11
CA GLY A 226 -14.12 -21.61 80.18
C GLY A 226 -14.89 -21.59 81.50
N LYS A 227 -14.56 -22.59 82.33
CA LYS A 227 -14.85 -22.81 83.77
C LYS A 227 -16.25 -23.40 84.05
N ARG A 228 -16.40 -24.46 84.85
CA ARG A 228 -15.66 -24.93 86.04
C ARG A 228 -15.57 -26.44 86.09
#